data_AF-A0A349JNV9-F1
#
_entry.id   AF-A0A349JNV9-F1
#
_cell.length_a   1.000
_cell.length_b   1.000
_cell.length_c   1.000
_cell.angle_alpha   90.00
_cell.angle_beta   90.00
_cell.angle_gamma   90.00
#
_symmetry.space_group_name_H-M   'P 1'
#
loop_
_entity.id
_entity.type
_entity.pdbx_description
1 polymer ?
#
loop_
_entity_poly.entity_id
_entity_poly.type
_entity_poly.pdbx_seq_one_letter_code
_entity_poly.pdbx_strand_id
1 'polypeptide(L)'
;LKTGRDHYFSFGQNEPNRDATFVGSSSSDVLTGVGVGNVEEIGVEVGIAPTGNRKYESFGTNEFDVLTGSPGVDRFVLGVPATAGNVNATPLYLGSGQATIQNFEIAKDKIQLQGNSLSDGYSLNPVGNDLSIRRFGDVLGVIQGGASLNLTFQGSNGNGTFMIG
;
A
#
# COMPACT_ATOMS: atom_id res chain seq x y z
N LEU A 1 9.79 12.77 -27.26
CA LEU A 1 10.37 13.06 -25.93
C LEU A 1 10.39 11.75 -25.14
N LYS A 2 11.50 11.41 -24.47
CA LYS A 2 11.50 10.34 -23.45
C LYS A 2 10.79 10.89 -22.21
N THR A 3 9.80 10.18 -21.71
CA THR A 3 9.03 10.60 -20.54
C THR A 3 9.84 10.36 -19.25
N GLY A 4 9.43 10.98 -18.13
CA GLY A 4 10.02 10.68 -16.83
C GLY A 4 9.92 9.18 -16.46
N ARG A 5 8.84 8.53 -16.93
CA ARG A 5 8.64 7.09 -16.83
C ARG A 5 9.74 6.33 -17.57
N ASP A 6 9.98 6.64 -18.85
CA ASP A 6 11.01 5.95 -19.65
C ASP A 6 12.40 6.08 -19.04
N HIS A 7 12.72 7.26 -18.50
CA HIS A 7 13.98 7.48 -17.79
C HIS A 7 14.08 6.62 -16.53
N TYR A 8 13.01 6.54 -15.73
CA TYR A 8 13.01 5.72 -14.52
C TYR A 8 13.27 4.25 -14.83
N PHE A 9 12.52 3.67 -15.78
CA PHE A 9 12.70 2.26 -16.16
C PHE A 9 14.04 1.97 -16.85
N SER A 10 14.67 2.96 -17.49
CA SER A 10 15.98 2.77 -18.13
C SER A 10 17.16 2.95 -17.17
N PHE A 11 17.02 3.83 -16.18
CA PHE A 11 18.14 4.26 -15.32
C PHE A 11 17.71 4.38 -13.85
N GLY A 12 16.66 5.15 -13.59
CA GLY A 12 16.27 5.55 -12.23
C GLY A 12 15.95 4.39 -11.28
N GLN A 13 15.46 3.26 -11.78
CA GLN A 13 15.20 2.08 -10.93
C GLN A 13 16.45 1.53 -10.23
N ASN A 14 17.65 1.80 -10.76
CA ASN A 14 18.91 1.34 -10.16
C ASN A 14 19.56 2.39 -9.24
N GLU A 15 18.91 3.54 -9.04
CA GLU A 15 19.42 4.64 -8.23
C GLU A 15 18.83 4.57 -6.81
N PRO A 16 19.61 4.31 -5.75
CA PRO A 16 19.08 4.13 -4.38
C PRO A 16 18.36 5.35 -3.81
N ASN A 17 18.66 6.55 -4.32
CA ASN A 17 18.02 7.81 -3.91
C ASN A 17 16.82 8.17 -4.78
N ARG A 18 16.34 7.25 -5.63
CA ARG A 18 15.22 7.49 -6.53
C ARG A 18 13.98 6.76 -6.04
N ASP A 19 13.02 7.57 -5.60
CA ASP A 19 11.73 7.07 -5.18
C ASP A 19 10.78 6.86 -6.37
N ALA A 20 9.87 5.90 -6.22
CA ALA A 20 8.79 5.68 -7.17
C ALA A 20 7.46 5.38 -6.49
N THR A 21 6.37 5.71 -7.17
CA THR A 21 5.01 5.34 -6.78
C THR A 21 4.38 4.60 -7.94
N PHE A 22 3.87 3.41 -7.68
CA PHE A 22 3.07 2.61 -8.59
C PHE A 22 1.62 2.66 -8.14
N VAL A 23 0.73 2.99 -9.07
CA VAL A 23 -0.68 3.25 -8.82
C VAL A 23 -1.50 2.40 -9.78
N GLY A 24 -2.52 1.73 -9.26
CA GLY A 24 -3.47 0.97 -10.06
C GLY A 24 -4.63 1.83 -10.55
N SER A 25 -5.76 1.18 -10.73
CA SER A 25 -6.96 1.70 -11.38
C SER A 25 -8.16 1.55 -10.45
N SER A 26 -9.36 1.82 -10.96
CA SER A 26 -10.63 1.58 -10.26
C SER A 26 -11.15 0.16 -10.50
N SER A 27 -10.24 -0.78 -10.74
CA SER A 27 -10.50 -2.18 -11.01
C SER A 27 -9.38 -3.05 -10.45
N SER A 28 -9.56 -4.37 -10.45
CA SER A 28 -8.56 -5.30 -9.92
C SER A 28 -7.28 -5.32 -10.77
N ASP A 29 -6.15 -5.01 -10.16
CA ASP A 29 -4.86 -4.82 -10.82
C ASP A 29 -3.77 -5.78 -10.33
N VAL A 30 -2.73 -5.92 -11.16
CA VAL A 30 -1.46 -6.55 -10.78
C VAL A 30 -0.37 -5.50 -10.91
N LEU A 31 0.15 -5.05 -9.77
CA LEU A 31 1.22 -4.09 -9.66
C LEU A 31 2.51 -4.80 -9.23
N THR A 32 3.60 -4.49 -9.93
CA THR A 32 4.94 -4.92 -9.53
C THR A 32 5.80 -3.70 -9.36
N GLY A 33 6.19 -3.45 -8.10
CA GLY A 33 7.20 -2.46 -7.78
C GLY A 33 8.52 -2.80 -8.47
N VAL A 34 9.19 -1.77 -8.99
CA VAL A 34 10.57 -1.88 -9.44
C VAL A 34 11.36 -0.73 -8.88
N GLY A 35 12.64 -0.97 -8.59
CA GLY A 35 13.51 0.04 -7.99
C GLY A 35 14.33 -0.52 -6.83
N VAL A 36 15.44 0.13 -6.53
CA VAL A 36 16.27 -0.14 -5.34
C VAL A 36 16.16 0.98 -4.28
N GLY A 37 15.42 2.04 -4.57
CA GLY A 37 15.11 3.14 -3.64
C GLY A 37 13.84 2.88 -2.81
N ASN A 38 13.17 3.96 -2.37
CA ASN A 38 11.85 3.80 -1.73
C ASN A 38 10.77 3.63 -2.79
N VAL A 39 9.96 2.58 -2.65
CA VAL A 39 8.88 2.27 -3.59
C VAL A 39 7.57 2.28 -2.82
N GLU A 40 6.57 2.95 -3.38
CA GLU A 40 5.22 2.95 -2.84
C GLU A 40 4.27 2.26 -3.81
N GLU A 41 3.45 1.36 -3.29
CA GLU A 41 2.48 0.59 -4.04
C GLU A 41 1.06 0.90 -3.55
N ILE A 42 0.23 1.38 -4.46
CA ILE A 42 -1.16 1.76 -4.22
C ILE A 42 -2.01 1.03 -5.28
N GLY A 43 -2.77 0.01 -4.91
CA GLY A 43 -3.54 -0.74 -5.90
C GLY A 43 -4.73 0.01 -6.48
N VAL A 44 -5.22 1.05 -5.80
CA VAL A 44 -6.40 1.83 -6.23
C VAL A 44 -6.03 3.04 -7.09
N GLU A 45 -7.01 3.55 -7.84
CA GLU A 45 -6.85 4.74 -8.68
C GLU A 45 -6.51 6.00 -7.88
N VAL A 46 -5.41 6.65 -8.25
CA VAL A 46 -4.98 7.95 -7.71
C VAL A 46 -4.72 8.94 -8.83
N GLY A 47 -5.50 10.01 -8.83
CA GLY A 47 -5.29 11.20 -9.64
C GLY A 47 -4.51 12.29 -8.90
N ILE A 48 -4.32 13.42 -9.59
CA ILE A 48 -3.70 14.63 -9.03
C ILE A 48 -4.72 15.77 -9.09
N ALA A 49 -5.03 16.35 -7.93
CA ALA A 49 -5.90 17.52 -7.83
C ALA A 49 -5.22 18.75 -8.45
N PRO A 50 -5.98 19.81 -8.83
CA PRO A 50 -5.40 21.06 -9.36
C PRO A 50 -4.36 21.72 -8.44
N THR A 51 -4.41 21.45 -7.14
CA THR A 51 -3.43 21.94 -6.16
C THR A 51 -2.13 21.13 -6.14
N GLY A 52 -1.99 20.11 -6.99
CA GLY A 52 -0.84 19.19 -7.04
C GLY A 52 -0.88 18.05 -6.02
N ASN A 53 -1.90 17.99 -5.16
CA ASN A 53 -2.05 16.95 -4.16
C ASN A 53 -2.65 15.67 -4.76
N ARG A 54 -2.34 14.51 -4.18
CA ARG A 54 -3.04 13.26 -4.51
C ARG A 54 -4.54 13.39 -4.27
N LYS A 55 -5.32 12.85 -5.20
CA LYS A 55 -6.76 12.68 -5.12
C LYS A 55 -7.05 11.21 -5.37
N TYR A 56 -7.51 10.51 -4.35
CA TYR A 56 -7.94 9.12 -4.48
C TYR A 56 -9.28 9.12 -5.23
N GLU A 57 -9.30 8.48 -6.40
CA GLU A 57 -10.49 8.40 -7.27
C GLU A 57 -11.26 7.09 -7.02
N SER A 58 -10.57 6.06 -6.48
CA SER A 58 -11.16 4.83 -5.93
C SER A 58 -10.63 4.56 -4.52
N PHE A 59 -11.35 3.70 -3.78
CA PHE A 59 -10.94 3.16 -2.48
C PHE A 59 -10.86 1.63 -2.45
N GLY A 60 -10.93 0.95 -3.59
CA GLY A 60 -10.71 -0.50 -3.64
C GLY A 60 -11.92 -1.34 -3.22
N THR A 61 -13.12 -0.76 -3.16
CA THR A 61 -14.30 -1.48 -2.66
C THR A 61 -14.65 -2.66 -3.56
N ASN A 62 -14.57 -3.87 -3.01
CA ASN A 62 -14.73 -5.13 -3.75
C ASN A 62 -13.69 -5.38 -4.87
N GLU A 63 -12.53 -4.71 -4.81
CA GLU A 63 -11.42 -4.91 -5.74
C GLU A 63 -10.39 -5.91 -5.16
N PHE A 64 -9.78 -6.72 -6.02
CA PHE A 64 -8.78 -7.71 -5.64
C PHE A 64 -7.45 -7.43 -6.34
N ASP A 65 -6.57 -6.71 -5.68
CA ASP A 65 -5.28 -6.34 -6.26
C ASP A 65 -4.17 -7.31 -5.85
N VAL A 66 -3.13 -7.38 -6.68
CA VAL A 66 -1.85 -8.00 -6.34
C VAL A 66 -0.79 -6.92 -6.35
N LEU A 67 -0.11 -6.73 -5.21
CA LEU A 67 0.95 -5.76 -5.00
C LEU A 67 2.25 -6.52 -4.73
N THR A 68 3.18 -6.51 -5.68
CA THR A 68 4.45 -7.24 -5.59
C THR A 68 5.60 -6.29 -5.29
N GLY A 69 6.20 -6.45 -4.11
CA GLY A 69 7.36 -5.70 -3.63
C GLY A 69 8.55 -5.70 -4.57
N SER A 70 9.34 -4.65 -4.46
CA SER A 70 10.56 -4.40 -5.22
C SER A 70 11.81 -4.85 -4.44
N PRO A 71 13.00 -4.80 -5.06
CA PRO A 71 14.26 -4.95 -4.32
C PRO A 71 14.52 -3.83 -3.29
N GLY A 72 13.85 -2.67 -3.42
CA GLY A 72 14.02 -1.48 -2.59
C GLY A 72 13.38 -1.56 -1.21
N VAL A 73 12.95 -0.42 -0.66
CA VAL A 73 12.16 -0.37 0.59
C VAL A 73 10.72 -0.07 0.22
N ASP A 74 9.83 -1.03 0.41
CA ASP A 74 8.46 -0.94 -0.08
C ASP A 74 7.48 -0.42 0.98
N ARG A 75 6.56 0.43 0.54
CA ARG A 75 5.37 0.83 1.29
C ARG A 75 4.12 0.37 0.55
N PHE A 76 3.43 -0.63 1.12
CA PHE A 76 2.12 -1.05 0.65
C PHE A 76 1.04 -0.21 1.32
N VAL A 77 0.20 0.46 0.53
CA VAL A 77 -0.82 1.38 1.05
C VAL A 77 -2.17 0.69 1.11
N LEU A 78 -2.68 0.42 2.33
CA LEU A 78 -4.03 -0.11 2.58
C LEU A 78 -4.90 0.88 3.37
N GLY A 79 -4.41 2.11 3.58
CA GLY A 79 -5.15 3.18 4.23
C GLY A 79 -4.51 4.52 3.93
N VAL A 80 -5.33 5.55 3.77
CA VAL A 80 -4.92 6.84 3.23
C VAL A 80 -5.34 7.98 4.17
N PRO A 81 -4.54 9.07 4.27
CA PRO A 81 -4.93 10.22 5.06
C PRO A 81 -6.10 10.96 4.42
N ALA A 82 -6.63 11.98 5.11
CA ALA A 82 -7.53 12.93 4.49
C ALA A 82 -6.84 13.62 3.30
N THR A 83 -7.49 13.65 2.15
CA THR A 83 -7.00 14.27 0.91
C THR A 83 -8.06 15.17 0.25
N ALA A 84 -7.67 15.88 -0.81
CA ALA A 84 -8.65 16.55 -1.66
C ALA A 84 -9.62 15.51 -2.23
N GLY A 85 -10.92 15.69 -2.02
CA GLY A 85 -11.97 14.72 -2.38
C GLY A 85 -12.32 13.70 -1.29
N ASN A 86 -11.54 13.61 -0.21
CA ASN A 86 -11.80 12.71 0.91
C ASN A 86 -11.37 13.36 2.25
N VAL A 87 -12.31 13.97 2.95
CA VAL A 87 -12.01 14.81 4.13
C VAL A 87 -11.60 14.02 5.37
N ASN A 88 -11.71 12.69 5.35
CA ASN A 88 -11.34 11.81 6.45
C ASN A 88 -10.26 10.83 6.00
N ALA A 89 -9.45 10.35 6.93
CA ALA A 89 -8.58 9.22 6.64
C ALA A 89 -9.45 7.96 6.41
N THR A 90 -9.14 7.19 5.38
CA THR A 90 -10.02 6.11 4.88
C THR A 90 -9.23 4.82 4.69
N PRO A 91 -9.71 3.67 5.20
CA PRO A 91 -9.15 2.36 4.85
C PRO A 91 -9.44 2.04 3.38
N LEU A 92 -8.54 1.33 2.72
CA LEU A 92 -8.77 0.79 1.38
C LEU A 92 -9.30 -0.64 1.47
N TYR A 93 -9.93 -1.12 0.40
CA TYR A 93 -10.41 -2.51 0.27
C TYR A 93 -11.50 -2.92 1.26
N LEU A 94 -12.41 -2.01 1.60
CA LEU A 94 -13.62 -2.38 2.36
C LEU A 94 -14.55 -3.28 1.53
N GLY A 95 -15.34 -4.12 2.21
CA GLY A 95 -16.24 -5.07 1.58
C GLY A 95 -15.56 -6.40 1.26
N SER A 96 -15.89 -6.99 0.10
CA SER A 96 -15.38 -8.32 -0.26
C SER A 96 -13.98 -8.32 -0.90
N GLY A 97 -13.41 -7.14 -1.17
CA GLY A 97 -12.11 -6.98 -1.82
C GLY A 97 -10.93 -7.15 -0.86
N GLN A 98 -9.71 -7.17 -1.39
CA GLN A 98 -8.45 -7.20 -0.62
C GLN A 98 -7.23 -6.94 -1.52
N ALA A 99 -6.13 -6.46 -0.94
CA ALA A 99 -4.82 -6.51 -1.60
C ALA A 99 -4.03 -7.79 -1.23
N THR A 100 -3.55 -8.53 -2.21
CA THR A 100 -2.57 -9.60 -2.03
C THR A 100 -1.17 -9.01 -2.12
N ILE A 101 -0.42 -9.03 -1.03
CA ILE A 101 0.93 -8.51 -0.95
C ILE A 101 1.92 -9.65 -1.16
N GLN A 102 2.82 -9.49 -2.13
CA GLN A 102 3.87 -10.44 -2.47
C GLN A 102 5.25 -9.82 -2.25
N ASN A 103 6.24 -10.69 -1.99
CA ASN A 103 7.63 -10.28 -1.74
C ASN A 103 7.81 -9.28 -0.59
N PHE A 104 6.97 -9.36 0.45
CA PHE A 104 7.12 -8.53 1.64
C PHE A 104 8.32 -8.98 2.48
N GLU A 105 9.27 -8.07 2.70
CA GLU A 105 10.43 -8.29 3.55
C GLU A 105 10.32 -7.50 4.86
N ILE A 106 9.96 -8.19 5.94
CA ILE A 106 9.71 -7.59 7.28
C ILE A 106 10.86 -6.71 7.82
N ALA A 107 12.10 -6.94 7.39
CA ALA A 107 13.25 -6.17 7.83
C ALA A 107 13.27 -4.73 7.29
N LYS A 108 12.54 -4.45 6.20
CA LYS A 108 12.59 -3.17 5.47
C LYS A 108 11.20 -2.61 5.15
N ASP A 109 10.27 -3.47 4.73
CA ASP A 109 9.00 -3.03 4.15
C ASP A 109 7.98 -2.67 5.20
N LYS A 110 7.00 -1.86 4.79
CA LYS A 110 5.95 -1.37 5.66
C LYS A 110 4.59 -1.43 5.01
N ILE A 111 3.57 -1.55 5.84
CA ILE A 111 2.17 -1.43 5.43
C ILE A 111 1.57 -0.21 6.10
N GLN A 112 1.01 0.69 5.29
CA GLN A 112 0.28 1.86 5.77
C GLN A 112 -1.19 1.50 5.97
N LEU A 113 -1.71 1.80 7.15
CA LEU A 113 -3.09 1.55 7.55
C LEU A 113 -3.77 2.83 8.00
N GLN A 114 -5.10 2.85 7.93
CA GLN A 114 -5.90 3.96 8.45
C GLN A 114 -6.04 3.86 9.98
N GLY A 115 -5.77 4.94 10.70
CA GLY A 115 -5.89 5.03 12.16
C GLY A 115 -4.64 5.62 12.79
N ASN A 116 -4.50 5.41 14.09
CA ASN A 116 -3.35 5.80 14.90
C ASN A 116 -2.58 4.60 15.43
N SER A 117 -3.18 3.41 15.50
CA SER A 117 -2.49 2.17 15.89
C SER A 117 -3.26 0.90 15.53
N LEU A 118 -2.66 -0.26 15.78
CA LEU A 118 -3.32 -1.57 15.64
C LEU A 118 -4.56 -1.73 16.53
N SER A 119 -4.68 -1.01 17.65
CA SER A 119 -5.86 -1.11 18.52
C SER A 119 -7.11 -0.44 17.93
N ASP A 120 -7.01 0.25 16.79
CA ASP A 120 -8.14 0.88 16.07
C ASP A 120 -8.98 -0.12 15.26
N GLY A 121 -9.16 -1.32 15.81
CA GLY A 121 -9.98 -2.39 15.25
C GLY A 121 -9.25 -3.35 14.31
N TYR A 122 -7.90 -3.36 14.32
CA TYR A 122 -7.12 -4.28 13.49
C TYR A 122 -6.88 -5.61 14.17
N SER A 123 -6.86 -6.68 13.37
CA SER A 123 -6.38 -7.99 13.78
C SER A 123 -5.49 -8.58 12.68
N LEU A 124 -4.38 -9.17 13.09
CA LEU A 124 -3.43 -9.85 12.22
C LEU A 124 -3.54 -11.36 12.47
N ASN A 125 -4.10 -12.08 11.52
CA ASN A 125 -4.44 -13.49 11.70
C ASN A 125 -3.80 -14.34 10.60
N PRO A 126 -2.99 -15.35 10.96
CA PRO A 126 -2.56 -16.35 9.98
C PRO A 126 -3.76 -17.08 9.37
N VAL A 127 -3.75 -17.25 8.05
CA VAL A 127 -4.74 -18.03 7.30
C VAL A 127 -3.99 -18.93 6.33
N GLY A 128 -3.87 -20.21 6.67
CA GLY A 128 -2.98 -21.11 5.93
C GLY A 128 -1.52 -20.66 6.06
N ASN A 129 -0.86 -20.42 4.92
CA ASN A 129 0.53 -19.93 4.87
C ASN A 129 0.65 -18.41 4.84
N ASP A 130 -0.46 -17.69 4.79
CA ASP A 130 -0.48 -16.24 4.60
C ASP A 130 -0.87 -15.51 5.89
N LEU A 131 -0.58 -14.21 5.97
CA LEU A 131 -1.04 -13.34 7.05
C LEU A 131 -2.15 -12.41 6.57
N SER A 132 -3.33 -12.53 7.16
CA SER A 132 -4.48 -11.66 6.86
C SER A 132 -4.47 -10.44 7.78
N ILE A 133 -4.56 -9.26 7.16
CA ILE A 133 -4.72 -7.96 7.83
C ILE A 133 -6.20 -7.61 7.75
N ARG A 134 -6.86 -7.58 8.90
CA ARG A 134 -8.29 -7.34 8.97
C ARG A 134 -8.64 -6.11 9.78
N ARG A 135 -9.78 -5.52 9.45
CA ARG A 135 -10.37 -4.44 10.23
C ARG A 135 -11.87 -4.60 10.32
N PHE A 136 -12.40 -4.65 11.55
CA PHE A 136 -13.85 -4.80 11.81
C PHE A 136 -14.54 -5.95 11.04
N GLY A 137 -13.80 -7.00 10.69
CA GLY A 137 -14.31 -8.16 9.95
C GLY A 137 -13.86 -8.21 8.48
N ASP A 138 -13.60 -7.07 7.86
CA ASP A 138 -13.12 -6.97 6.48
C ASP A 138 -11.65 -7.35 6.37
N VAL A 139 -11.26 -8.00 5.27
CA VAL A 139 -9.87 -8.31 4.94
C VAL A 139 -9.33 -7.19 4.05
N LEU A 140 -8.43 -6.36 4.57
CA LEU A 140 -7.87 -5.26 3.77
C LEU A 140 -6.69 -5.74 2.92
N GLY A 141 -5.93 -6.70 3.45
CA GLY A 141 -4.83 -7.30 2.71
C GLY A 141 -4.40 -8.65 3.25
N VAL A 142 -3.65 -9.38 2.43
CA VAL A 142 -3.10 -10.69 2.72
C VAL A 142 -1.64 -10.71 2.28
N ILE A 143 -0.71 -10.97 3.20
CA ILE A 143 0.71 -11.12 2.89
C ILE A 143 0.97 -12.58 2.57
N GLN A 144 1.34 -12.86 1.32
CA GLN A 144 1.63 -14.20 0.85
C GLN A 144 2.86 -14.78 1.55
N GLY A 145 2.74 -15.99 2.10
CA GLY A 145 3.80 -16.62 2.89
C GLY A 145 4.05 -15.97 4.26
N GLY A 146 3.18 -15.05 4.68
CA GLY A 146 3.36 -14.22 5.86
C GLY A 146 2.94 -14.84 7.19
N ALA A 147 2.45 -16.09 7.24
CA ALA A 147 1.80 -16.65 8.45
C ALA A 147 2.64 -16.57 9.74
N SER A 148 3.97 -16.55 9.65
CA SER A 148 4.88 -16.44 10.81
C SER A 148 5.39 -15.02 11.10
N LEU A 149 4.94 -14.02 10.34
CA LEU A 149 5.35 -12.62 10.54
C LEU A 149 4.71 -12.06 11.80
N ASN A 150 5.51 -11.31 12.58
CA ASN A 150 5.05 -10.60 13.77
C ASN A 150 5.11 -9.10 13.49
N LEU A 151 4.15 -8.59 12.73
CA LEU A 151 4.11 -7.16 12.41
C LEU A 151 3.73 -6.36 13.64
N THR A 152 4.46 -5.28 13.87
CA THR A 152 4.25 -4.40 15.02
C THR A 152 3.99 -2.99 14.58
N PHE A 153 3.45 -2.17 15.48
CA PHE A 153 3.31 -0.74 15.25
C PHE A 153 4.68 -0.08 15.11
N GLN A 154 4.90 0.62 13.99
CA GLN A 154 6.16 1.32 13.70
C GLN A 154 6.06 2.83 13.97
N GLY A 155 4.85 3.40 13.96
CA GLY A 155 4.65 4.83 14.18
C GLY A 155 3.36 5.36 13.55
N SER A 156 2.82 6.44 14.13
CA SER A 156 1.74 7.22 13.55
C SER A 156 2.30 8.29 12.63
N ASN A 157 1.63 8.54 11.51
CA ASN A 157 1.98 9.61 10.57
C ASN A 157 1.37 10.97 10.96
N GLY A 158 0.59 11.05 12.04
CA GLY A 158 -0.06 12.29 12.52
C GLY A 158 -1.17 12.82 11.61
N ASN A 159 -1.61 12.03 10.63
CA ASN A 159 -2.58 12.41 9.59
C ASN A 159 -3.74 11.41 9.48
N GLY A 160 -3.97 10.62 10.53
CA GLY A 160 -4.98 9.56 10.57
C GLY A 160 -4.54 8.27 9.86
N THR A 161 -3.24 8.10 9.62
CA THR A 161 -2.64 6.82 9.20
C THR A 161 -1.48 6.44 10.11
N PHE A 162 -1.11 5.16 10.08
CA PHE A 162 0.04 4.62 10.78
C PHE A 162 0.71 3.50 9.98
N MET A 163 1.92 3.13 10.40
CA MET A 163 2.73 2.10 9.75
C MET A 163 2.84 0.86 10.63
N ILE A 164 2.78 -0.31 10.00
CA ILE A 164 3.21 -1.58 10.58
C ILE A 164 4.33 -2.21 9.75
N GLY A 165 5.14 -3.01 10.42
CA GLY A 165 6.31 -3.70 9.89
C GLY A 165 6.90 -4.59 10.96
#